data_AF-A0A5K1GAS5-F1
#
_entry.id   AF-A0A5K1GAS5-F1
#
_cell.length_a   1.000
_cell.length_b   1.000
_cell.length_c   1.000
_cell.angle_alpha   90.00
_cell.angle_beta   90.00
_cell.angle_gamma   90.00
#
_symmetry.space_group_name_H-M   'P 1'
#
loop_
_entity.id
_entity.type
_entity.pdbx_description
1 polymer ?
#
loop_
_entity_poly.entity_id
_entity_poly.type
_entity_poly.pdbx_seq_one_letter_code
_entity_poly.pdbx_strand_id
1 'polypeptide(L)' 'FIGMALSYGLSLNGSLVMCAEHFCVLGNHIISVERVNQYMYLPSEASEMIESSQPAANWPSVGKVEIQDLK' A
#
# COMPACT_ATOMS: atom_id res chain seq x y z
N PHE A 1 -23.34 24.60 40.61
CA PHE A 1 -23.57 24.78 39.16
C PHE A 1 -22.26 24.73 38.36
N ILE A 2 -21.26 25.57 38.69
CA ILE A 2 -19.96 25.65 37.99
C ILE A 2 -19.18 24.31 37.94
N GLY A 3 -19.12 23.57 39.05
CA GLY A 3 -18.41 22.28 39.10
C GLY A 3 -19.02 21.22 38.17
N MET A 4 -20.34 21.21 38.00
CA MET A 4 -20.99 20.28 37.06
C MET A 4 -20.65 20.65 35.62
N ALA A 5 -20.74 21.93 35.26
CA ALA A 5 -20.39 22.40 33.92
C ALA A 5 -18.92 22.09 33.56
N LEU A 6 -17.99 22.26 34.51
CA LEU A 6 -16.58 21.90 34.34
C LEU A 6 -16.39 20.39 34.14
N SER A 7 -17.02 19.55 34.95
CA SER A 7 -16.93 18.09 34.81
C SER A 7 -17.46 17.61 33.46
N TYR A 8 -18.61 18.13 33.01
CA TYR A 8 -19.14 17.80 31.69
C TYR A 8 -18.24 18.31 30.57
N GLY A 9 -17.73 19.54 30.67
CA GLY A 9 -16.81 20.10 29.68
C GLY A 9 -15.53 19.29 29.54
N LEU A 10 -14.95 18.85 30.66
CA LEU A 10 -13.75 18.01 30.65
C LEU A 10 -14.01 16.63 30.04
N SER A 11 -15.12 15.98 30.40
CA SER A 11 -15.52 14.69 29.83
C SER A 11 -15.75 14.78 28.33
N LEU A 12 -16.49 15.80 27.88
CA LEU A 12 -16.74 16.02 26.45
C LEU A 12 -15.44 16.31 25.69
N ASN A 13 -14.53 17.11 26.25
CA ASN A 13 -13.23 17.37 25.64
C ASN A 13 -12.43 16.07 25.46
N GLY A 14 -12.39 15.21 26.47
CA GLY A 14 -11.77 13.89 26.37
C GLY A 14 -12.39 13.01 25.28
N SER A 15 -13.73 12.98 25.21
CA SER A 15 -14.45 12.25 24.17
C SER A 15 -14.15 12.79 22.76
N LEU A 16 -14.08 14.11 22.59
CA LEU A 16 -13.77 14.72 21.29
C LEU A 16 -12.36 14.40 20.80
N VAL A 17 -11.37 14.43 21.70
CA VAL A 17 -9.98 14.05 21.38
C VAL A 17 -9.94 12.58 20.94
N MET A 18 -10.56 11.69 21.70
CA MET A 18 -10.64 10.27 21.37
C MET A 18 -11.34 10.04 20.01
N CYS A 19 -12.46 10.73 19.75
CA CYS A 19 -13.15 10.65 18.46
C CYS A 19 -12.24 11.10 17.31
N ALA A 20 -11.51 12.20 17.45
CA ALA A 20 -10.59 12.69 16.43
C ALA A 20 -9.48 11.69 16.13
N GLU A 21 -8.91 11.07 17.16
CA GLU A 21 -7.92 9.99 17.01
C GLU A 21 -8.51 8.79 16.25
N HIS A 22 -9.71 8.35 16.62
CA HIS A 22 -10.40 7.26 15.92
C HIS A 22 -10.65 7.57 14.45
N PHE A 23 -11.02 8.80 14.09
CA PHE A 23 -11.19 9.20 12.70
C PHE A 23 -9.89 9.11 11.90
N CYS A 24 -8.76 9.51 12.49
CA CYS A 24 -7.44 9.38 11.86
C CYS A 24 -7.08 7.91 11.61
N VAL A 25 -7.26 7.06 12.63
CA VAL A 25 -7.00 5.62 12.53
C VAL A 25 -7.89 4.97 11.46
N LEU A 26 -9.19 5.31 11.45
CA LEU A 26 -10.12 4.81 10.45
C LEU A 26 -9.73 5.23 9.03
N GLY A 27 -9.33 6.50 8.84
CA GLY A 27 -8.84 6.99 7.55
C GLY A 27 -7.63 6.19 7.05
N ASN A 28 -6.67 5.92 7.93
CA ASN A 28 -5.51 5.09 7.59
C ASN A 28 -5.90 3.66 7.21
N HIS A 29 -6.88 3.06 7.90
CA HIS A 29 -7.37 1.72 7.56
C HIS A 29 -8.05 1.68 6.19
N ILE A 30 -8.88 2.67 5.86
CA ILE A 30 -9.53 2.77 4.55
C ILE A 30 -8.48 2.84 3.44
N ILE A 31 -7.49 3.73 3.56
CA ILE A 31 -6.41 3.88 2.58
C ILE A 31 -5.59 2.59 2.45
N SER A 32 -5.35 1.87 3.56
CA SER A 32 -4.64 0.59 3.53
C SER A 32 -5.39 -0.46 2.71
N VAL A 33 -6.72 -0.56 2.88
CA VAL A 33 -7.56 -1.50 2.12
C VAL A 33 -7.61 -1.12 0.65
N GLU A 34 -7.73 0.18 0.33
CA GLU A 34 -7.71 0.67 -1.05
C GLU A 34 -6.40 0.32 -1.78
N ARG A 35 -5.24 0.48 -1.13
CA ARG A 35 -3.94 0.11 -1.72
C ARG A 35 -3.84 -1.37 -2.02
N VAL A 36 -4.25 -2.22 -1.08
CA VAL A 36 -4.27 -3.69 -1.30
C VAL A 36 -5.18 -4.03 -2.47
N ASN A 37 -6.36 -3.42 -2.52
CA ASN A 37 -7.31 -3.62 -3.61
C ASN A 37 -6.74 -3.18 -4.97
N GLN A 38 -6.03 -2.06 -5.03
CA GLN A 38 -5.34 -1.62 -6.25
C GLN A 38 -4.30 -2.65 -6.73
N TYR A 39 -3.51 -3.22 -5.82
CA TYR A 39 -2.53 -4.26 -6.17
C TYR A 39 -3.18 -5.56 -6.65
N MET A 40 -4.38 -5.90 -6.18
CA MET A 40 -5.11 -7.08 -6.64
C MET A 40 -5.55 -7.01 -8.11
N TYR A 41 -5.78 -5.81 -8.63
CA TYR A 41 -6.22 -5.59 -10.02
C TYR A 41 -5.09 -5.10 -10.93
N LEU A 42 -3.87 -4.98 -10.43
CA LEU A 42 -2.73 -4.61 -11.26
C LEU A 42 -2.48 -5.72 -12.29
N PRO A 43 -2.17 -5.39 -13.56
CA PRO A 43 -1.79 -6.41 -14.52
C PRO A 43 -0.60 -7.21 -14.00
N SER A 44 -0.68 -8.54 -14.13
CA SER A 44 0.43 -9.42 -13.78
C SER A 44 1.69 -8.98 -14.51
N GLU A 45 2.79 -8.92 -13.79
CA GLU A 45 4.10 -8.79 -14.40
C GLU A 45 4.36 -9.99 -15.34
N ALA A 46 5.35 -9.86 -16.23
CA ALA A 46 5.76 -10.94 -17.11
C ALA A 46 6.04 -12.21 -16.30
N SER A 47 5.59 -13.36 -16.81
CA SER A 47 5.78 -14.66 -16.14
C SER A 47 7.26 -14.87 -15.82
N GLU A 48 7.55 -15.22 -14.57
CA GLU A 48 8.90 -15.48 -14.06
C GLU A 48 9.64 -16.53 -14.90
N MET A 49 8.89 -17.51 -15.40
CA MET A 49 9.39 -18.52 -16.32
C MET A 49 8.44 -18.65 -17.50
N ILE A 50 8.99 -18.51 -18.70
CA ILE A 50 8.31 -18.78 -19.96
C ILE A 50 8.95 -20.06 -20.49
N GLU A 51 8.26 -21.20 -20.38
CA GLU A 51 8.78 -22.50 -20.83
C GLU A 51 9.21 -22.48 -22.30
N SER A 52 8.59 -21.62 -23.11
CA SER A 52 8.91 -21.46 -24.54
C SER A 52 10.14 -20.58 -24.83
N SER A 53 10.66 -19.81 -23.86
CA SER A 53 11.81 -18.92 -24.04
C SER A 53 12.91 -19.14 -23.00
N GLN A 54 12.95 -20.32 -22.39
CA GLN A 54 14.01 -20.67 -21.46
C GLN A 54 15.34 -20.82 -22.21
N PRO A 55 16.40 -20.11 -21.79
CA PRO A 55 17.71 -20.25 -22.40
C PRO A 55 18.26 -21.68 -22.24
N ALA A 56 19.05 -22.15 -23.20
CA ALA A 56 19.79 -23.40 -23.07
C ALA A 56 20.73 -23.35 -21.83
N ALA A 57 21.06 -24.50 -21.26
CA ALA A 57 21.88 -24.60 -20.04
C ALA A 57 23.27 -23.94 -20.15
N ASN A 58 23.77 -23.73 -21.37
CA ASN A 58 25.02 -23.06 -21.67
C ASN A 58 24.88 -21.54 -21.92
N TRP A 59 23.70 -20.94 -21.70
CA TRP A 59 23.49 -19.50 -21.81
C TRP A 59 24.01 -18.77 -20.55
N PRO A 60 24.75 -17.66 -20.67
CA PRO A 60 25.31 -17.09 -21.89
C PRO A 60 26.58 -17.81 -22.27
N SER A 61 26.68 -18.27 -23.52
CA SER A 61 27.93 -18.85 -23.99
C SER A 61 28.97 -17.79 -24.36
N VAL A 62 28.55 -16.61 -24.83
CA VAL A 62 29.44 -15.56 -25.36
C VAL A 62 29.19 -14.17 -24.76
N GLY A 63 28.18 -14.00 -23.89
CA GLY A 63 27.98 -12.76 -23.12
C GLY A 63 27.83 -11.47 -23.94
N LYS A 64 27.60 -11.57 -25.26
CA LYS A 64 27.43 -10.42 -26.15
C LYS A 64 26.01 -9.88 -26.04
N VAL A 65 25.89 -8.61 -25.71
CA VAL A 65 24.61 -7.88 -25.69
C VAL A 65 24.60 -6.89 -26.85
N GLU A 66 23.57 -6.96 -27.68
CA GLU A 66 23.33 -6.00 -28.75
C GLU A 66 22.06 -5.22 -28.45
N ILE A 67 22.17 -3.89 -28.43
CA ILE A 67 21.05 -2.99 -28.23
C ILE A 67 20.64 -2.48 -29.61
N GLN A 68 19.42 -2.79 -30.03
CA GLN A 68 18.86 -2.36 -31.31
C GLN A 68 17.66 -1.47 -31.05
N ASP A 69 17.69 -0.25 -31.60
CA ASP A 69 16.62 0.76 -31.53
C ASP A 69 16.00 0.96 -30.15
N LEU A 70 16.84 1.19 -29.14
CA LEU A 70 16.38 1.67 -27.83
C LEU A 70 16.00 3.15 -27.97
N LYS A 71 14.72 3.47 -27.79
CA LYS A 71 14.22 4.85 -27.70
C LYS A 71 13.92 5.23 -26.25
#